data_AF-A0A7S2KH36-F1
#
_entry.id   AF-A0A7S2KH36-F1
#
_cell.length_a   1.000
_cell.length_b   1.000
_cell.length_c   1.000
_cell.angle_alpha   90.00
_cell.angle_beta   90.00
_cell.angle_gamma   90.00
#
_symmetry.space_group_name_H-M   'P 1'
#
loop_
_entity.id
_entity.type
_entity.pdbx_description
1 polymer ?
#
loop_
_entity_poly.entity_id
_entity_poly.type
_entity_poly.pdbx_seq_one_letter_code
_entity_poly.pdbx_strand_id
1 'polypeptide(L)'
;ARSWLVRFGDAASVVKTLTAYRRIWGSKVALHWVDPKKCELVEPPDEEFDAVPWQDALDASILECFEFWLGPDNLPNDPFLRRQVRSRPDRYVPVRVFLRFNRMHGLSQDCGEIMRILRASQVLSVEGEGEEGLVRGVEDHSFRPGETADMVARQQEGLAKLAAGDPAGAT
;
A
#
# COMPACT_ATOMS: atom_id res chain seq x y z
N ALA A 1 12.02 -20.54 19.05
CA ALA A 1 11.87 -20.87 17.61
C ALA A 1 13.22 -20.63 16.94
N ARG A 2 13.59 -21.41 15.92
CA ARG A 2 14.82 -21.14 15.16
C ARG A 2 14.54 -20.01 14.17
N SER A 3 15.31 -18.94 14.24
CA SER A 3 15.26 -17.82 13.29
C SER A 3 16.45 -17.92 12.36
N TRP A 4 16.25 -17.62 11.08
CA TRP A 4 17.28 -17.77 10.05
C TRP A 4 17.56 -16.38 9.48
N LEU A 5 18.85 -16.04 9.35
CA LEU A 5 19.25 -14.85 8.64
C LEU A 5 19.37 -15.20 7.15
N VAL A 6 18.71 -14.41 6.29
CA VAL A 6 18.73 -14.63 4.84
C VAL A 6 19.34 -13.40 4.18
N ARG A 7 20.42 -13.62 3.43
CA ARG A 7 21.03 -12.61 2.56
C ARG A 7 20.44 -12.75 1.16
N PHE A 8 20.08 -11.62 0.55
CA PHE A 8 19.65 -11.57 -0.84
C PHE A 8 20.73 -10.91 -1.68
N GLY A 9 20.79 -11.28 -2.96
CA GLY A 9 21.76 -10.72 -3.91
C GLY A 9 21.44 -9.28 -4.34
N ASP A 10 20.18 -8.85 -4.23
CA ASP A 10 19.73 -7.51 -4.59
C ASP A 10 18.58 -7.03 -3.69
N ALA A 11 18.48 -5.71 -3.50
CA ALA A 11 17.50 -5.10 -2.60
C ALA A 11 16.04 -5.29 -3.08
N ALA A 12 15.78 -5.29 -4.39
CA ALA A 12 14.43 -5.44 -4.92
C ALA A 12 13.85 -6.83 -4.61
N SER A 13 14.68 -7.87 -4.70
CA SER A 13 14.31 -9.24 -4.30
C SER A 13 13.97 -9.34 -2.82
N VAL A 14 14.68 -8.61 -1.94
CA VAL A 14 14.35 -8.54 -0.51
C VAL A 14 12.95 -7.98 -0.32
N VAL A 15 12.69 -6.79 -0.85
CA VAL A 15 11.43 -6.06 -0.64
C VAL A 15 10.23 -6.86 -1.17
N LYS A 16 10.38 -7.50 -2.34
CA LYS A 16 9.37 -8.42 -2.90
C LYS A 16 9.15 -9.65 -2.03
N THR A 17 10.21 -10.16 -1.39
CA THR A 17 10.09 -11.34 -0.53
C THR A 17 9.41 -11.02 0.78
N LEU A 18 9.69 -9.86 1.37
CA LEU A 18 9.10 -9.41 2.63
C LEU A 18 7.59 -9.15 2.53
N THR A 19 7.13 -8.71 1.37
CA THR A 19 5.72 -8.38 1.12
C THR A 19 4.87 -9.57 0.73
N ALA A 20 5.49 -10.71 0.42
CA ALA A 20 4.77 -11.87 -0.07
C ALA A 20 4.50 -12.87 1.07
N TYR A 21 3.31 -13.44 1.08
CA TYR A 21 3.02 -14.56 1.96
C TYR A 21 3.91 -15.75 1.58
N ARG A 22 4.66 -16.27 2.55
CA ARG A 22 5.55 -17.42 2.35
C ARG A 22 5.20 -18.54 3.31
N ARG A 23 5.15 -19.75 2.75
CA ARG A 23 5.12 -21.00 3.50
C ARG A 23 6.35 -21.82 3.15
N ILE A 24 7.02 -22.34 4.15
CA ILE A 24 8.08 -23.34 4.00
C ILE A 24 7.55 -24.61 4.65
N TRP A 25 7.48 -25.70 3.88
CA TRP A 25 6.92 -26.99 4.31
C TRP A 25 5.53 -26.86 4.97
N GLY A 26 4.65 -26.07 4.36
CA GLY A 26 3.29 -25.84 4.84
C GLY A 26 3.18 -24.85 6.01
N SER A 27 4.29 -24.46 6.65
CA SER A 27 4.31 -23.54 7.78
C SER A 27 4.47 -22.10 7.34
N LYS A 28 3.65 -21.19 7.88
CA LYS A 28 3.78 -19.74 7.62
C LYS A 28 5.11 -19.24 8.20
N VAL A 29 5.89 -18.54 7.39
CA VAL A 29 7.12 -17.89 7.83
C VAL A 29 6.82 -16.42 8.11
N ALA A 30 7.22 -15.95 9.29
CA ALA A 30 7.22 -14.53 9.62
C ALA A 30 8.56 -13.93 9.20
N LEU A 31 8.52 -12.82 8.46
CA LEU A 31 9.69 -12.13 7.94
C LEU A 31 9.74 -10.73 8.55
N HIS A 32 10.94 -10.32 8.98
CA HIS A 32 11.18 -9.01 9.58
C HIS A 32 12.55 -8.49 9.13
N TRP A 33 12.67 -7.17 9.01
CA TRP A 33 13.97 -6.51 8.85
C TRP A 33 14.77 -6.64 10.13
N VAL A 34 16.04 -7.02 10.01
CA VAL A 34 16.96 -7.12 11.14
C VAL A 34 18.32 -6.57 10.74
N ASP A 35 18.93 -5.80 11.64
CA ASP A 35 20.34 -5.42 11.53
C ASP A 35 21.21 -6.64 11.89
N PRO A 36 21.97 -7.20 10.94
CA PRO A 36 22.79 -8.38 11.20
C PRO A 36 23.76 -8.20 12.36
N LYS A 37 24.26 -6.97 12.58
CA LYS A 37 25.21 -6.65 13.65
C LYS A 37 24.60 -6.73 15.04
N LYS A 38 23.27 -6.70 15.14
CA LYS A 38 22.51 -6.82 16.39
C LYS A 38 22.05 -8.25 16.66
N CYS A 39 22.30 -9.18 15.74
CA CYS A 39 21.95 -10.59 15.91
C CYS A 39 23.04 -11.35 16.65
N GLU A 40 22.65 -12.18 17.61
CA GLU A 40 23.54 -13.23 18.13
C GLU A 40 23.49 -14.42 17.15
N LEU A 41 24.51 -14.51 16.29
CA LEU A 41 24.58 -15.55 15.25
C LEU A 41 25.28 -16.80 15.80
N VAL A 42 24.66 -17.96 15.59
CA VAL A 42 25.26 -19.27 15.95
C VAL A 42 26.51 -19.54 15.11
N GLU A 43 26.44 -19.16 13.83
CA GLU A 43 27.55 -19.22 12.88
C GLU A 43 27.72 -17.81 12.30
N PRO A 44 28.78 -17.07 12.68
CA PRO A 44 29.05 -15.78 12.08
C PRO A 44 29.43 -15.97 10.60
N PRO A 45 29.06 -15.04 9.71
CA PRO A 45 29.45 -15.12 8.31
C PRO A 45 30.97 -14.97 8.16
N ASP A 46 31.54 -15.66 7.17
CA ASP A 46 32.96 -15.54 6.81
C ASP A 46 33.30 -14.16 6.20
N GLU A 47 32.30 -13.49 5.62
CA GLU A 47 32.41 -12.18 4.98
C GLU A 47 31.53 -11.14 5.71
N GLU A 48 31.98 -9.89 5.75
CA GLU A 48 31.16 -8.79 6.28
C GLU A 48 29.93 -8.52 5.40
N PHE A 49 28.85 -8.05 6.02
CA PHE A 49 27.67 -7.62 5.29
C PHE A 49 27.89 -6.22 4.71
N ASP A 50 28.05 -6.15 3.39
CA ASP A 50 28.00 -4.87 2.68
C ASP A 50 26.62 -4.21 2.88
N ALA A 51 26.62 -2.94 3.25
CA ALA A 51 25.40 -2.16 3.32
C ALA A 51 24.92 -1.87 1.89
N VAL A 52 23.91 -2.59 1.44
CA VAL A 52 23.25 -2.32 0.15
C VAL A 52 22.21 -1.22 0.36
N PRO A 53 22.20 -0.14 -0.45
CA PRO A 53 21.13 0.85 -0.41
C PRO A 53 19.82 0.18 -0.84
N TRP A 54 18.92 -0.04 0.10
CA TRP A 54 17.64 -0.72 -0.11
C TRP A 54 16.46 0.24 -0.07
N GLN A 55 16.68 1.47 0.38
CA GLN A 55 15.66 2.52 0.50
C GLN A 55 15.03 2.82 -0.85
N ASP A 56 15.83 2.97 -1.91
CA ASP A 56 15.29 3.23 -3.26
C ASP A 56 14.38 2.09 -3.76
N ALA A 57 14.73 0.84 -3.44
CA ALA A 57 13.90 -0.31 -3.79
C ALA A 57 12.61 -0.39 -2.94
N LEU A 58 12.67 0.05 -1.68
CA LEU A 58 11.49 0.20 -0.83
C LEU A 58 10.57 1.30 -1.37
N ASP A 59 11.12 2.47 -1.65
CA ASP A 59 10.40 3.64 -2.17
C ASP A 59 9.69 3.28 -3.48
N ALA A 60 10.41 2.65 -4.42
CA ALA A 60 9.84 2.16 -5.67
C ALA A 60 8.70 1.15 -5.42
N SER A 61 8.88 0.21 -4.48
CA SER A 61 7.84 -0.80 -4.18
C SER A 61 6.60 -0.18 -3.55
N ILE A 62 6.74 0.85 -2.71
CA ILE A 62 5.61 1.60 -2.14
C ILE A 62 4.87 2.37 -3.24
N LEU A 63 5.60 3.07 -4.12
CA LEU A 63 5.02 3.75 -5.28
C LEU A 63 4.23 2.80 -6.16
N GLU A 64 4.84 1.69 -6.60
CA GLU A 64 4.19 0.68 -7.44
C GLU A 64 2.88 0.17 -6.81
N CYS A 65 2.82 0.01 -5.48
CA CYS A 65 1.61 -0.42 -4.80
C CYS A 65 0.46 0.59 -4.96
N PHE A 66 0.72 1.87 -4.68
CA PHE A 66 -0.31 2.90 -4.75
C PHE A 66 -0.73 3.20 -6.20
N GLU A 67 0.23 3.23 -7.12
CA GLU A 67 -0.04 3.39 -8.55
C GLU A 67 -0.85 2.23 -9.11
N PHE A 68 -0.58 0.99 -8.68
CA PHE A 68 -1.42 -0.14 -9.03
C PHE A 68 -2.81 -0.02 -8.43
N TRP A 69 -2.93 0.24 -7.12
CA TRP A 69 -4.21 0.27 -6.41
C TRP A 69 -5.18 1.33 -6.95
N LEU A 70 -4.65 2.52 -7.25
CA LEU A 70 -5.41 3.65 -7.77
C LEU A 70 -5.38 3.73 -9.31
N GLY A 71 -4.64 2.85 -9.97
CA GLY A 71 -4.48 2.80 -11.41
C GLY A 71 -5.59 2.06 -12.16
N PRO A 72 -5.52 2.05 -13.50
CA PRO A 72 -6.57 1.53 -14.37
C PRO A 72 -6.77 0.02 -14.28
N ASP A 73 -5.75 -0.74 -13.88
CA ASP A 73 -5.83 -2.20 -13.84
C ASP A 73 -6.62 -2.71 -12.62
N ASN A 74 -6.44 -2.06 -11.47
CA ASN A 74 -7.07 -2.48 -10.21
C ASN A 74 -8.34 -1.71 -9.89
N LEU A 75 -8.29 -0.37 -9.98
CA LEU A 75 -9.32 0.48 -9.39
C LEU A 75 -10.74 0.22 -9.93
N PRO A 76 -11.01 -0.01 -11.23
CA PRO A 76 -12.35 -0.33 -11.73
C PRO A 76 -12.97 -1.61 -11.13
N ASN A 77 -12.10 -2.54 -10.70
CA ASN A 77 -12.48 -3.88 -10.26
C ASN A 77 -12.45 -4.04 -8.74
N ASP A 78 -11.79 -3.13 -8.00
CA ASP A 78 -11.71 -3.16 -6.54
C ASP A 78 -12.93 -2.46 -5.88
N PRO A 79 -13.93 -3.19 -5.37
CA PRO A 79 -15.13 -2.57 -4.79
C PRO A 79 -14.84 -1.84 -3.48
N PHE A 80 -13.76 -2.17 -2.77
CA PHE A 80 -13.38 -1.48 -1.54
C PHE A 80 -12.80 -0.12 -1.87
N LEU A 81 -11.73 -0.08 -2.70
CA LEU A 81 -11.08 1.18 -3.05
C LEU A 81 -11.99 2.12 -3.82
N ARG A 82 -12.84 1.60 -4.72
CA ARG A 82 -13.83 2.44 -5.41
C ARG A 82 -14.75 3.17 -4.44
N ARG A 83 -15.23 2.48 -3.39
CA ARG A 83 -16.07 3.12 -2.37
C ARG A 83 -15.30 4.17 -1.58
N GLN A 84 -14.03 3.93 -1.26
CA GLN A 84 -13.18 4.91 -0.58
C GLN A 84 -12.98 6.17 -1.44
N VAL A 85 -12.53 6.00 -2.69
CA VAL A 85 -12.35 7.09 -3.66
C VAL A 85 -13.66 7.85 -3.91
N ARG A 86 -14.79 7.14 -4.01
CA ARG A 86 -16.10 7.76 -4.28
C ARG A 86 -16.79 8.35 -3.05
N SER A 87 -16.29 8.07 -1.84
CA SER A 87 -16.86 8.59 -0.59
C SER A 87 -16.77 10.11 -0.47
N ARG A 88 -15.80 10.72 -1.17
CA ARG A 88 -15.60 12.16 -1.22
C ARG A 88 -15.72 12.69 -2.64
N PRO A 89 -16.23 13.92 -2.82
CA PRO A 89 -16.26 14.56 -4.14
C PRO A 89 -14.88 14.79 -4.75
N ASP A 90 -13.88 15.06 -3.92
CA ASP A 90 -12.49 15.36 -4.32
C ASP A 90 -11.64 14.12 -4.64
N ARG A 91 -12.21 12.92 -4.52
CA ARG A 91 -11.58 11.62 -4.81
C ARG A 91 -10.40 11.25 -3.90
N TYR A 92 -10.09 12.04 -2.87
CA TYR A 92 -9.01 11.74 -1.95
C TYR A 92 -9.35 10.59 -1.00
N VAL A 93 -8.34 9.75 -0.73
CA VAL A 93 -8.41 8.65 0.22
C VAL A 93 -7.36 8.87 1.30
N PRO A 94 -7.71 8.76 2.60
CA PRO A 94 -6.73 8.85 3.67
C PRO A 94 -5.66 7.75 3.56
N VAL A 95 -4.38 8.10 3.68
CA VAL A 95 -3.25 7.15 3.59
C VAL A 95 -3.39 6.02 4.60
N ARG A 96 -3.95 6.29 5.79
CA ARG A 96 -4.26 5.29 6.82
C ARG A 96 -5.13 4.12 6.34
N VAL A 97 -5.94 4.30 5.29
CA VAL A 97 -6.75 3.23 4.71
C VAL A 97 -5.86 2.12 4.14
N PHE A 98 -4.75 2.50 3.51
CA PHE A 98 -3.83 1.59 2.84
C PHE A 98 -2.93 0.83 3.83
N LEU A 99 -2.71 1.35 5.04
CA LEU A 99 -1.94 0.65 6.07
C LEU A 99 -2.51 -0.71 6.45
N ARG A 100 -3.82 -0.89 6.27
CA ARG A 100 -4.53 -2.16 6.51
C ARG A 100 -4.27 -3.20 5.43
N PHE A 101 -3.68 -2.81 4.30
CA PHE A 101 -3.43 -3.73 3.20
C PHE A 101 -2.22 -4.58 3.57
N ASN A 102 -2.35 -5.91 3.40
CA ASN A 102 -1.30 -6.86 3.76
C ASN A 102 0.06 -6.49 3.14
N ARG A 103 0.06 -5.94 1.92
CA ARG A 103 1.27 -5.51 1.24
C ARG A 103 1.93 -4.31 1.93
N MET A 104 1.16 -3.31 2.36
CA MET A 104 1.71 -2.17 3.14
C MET A 104 2.23 -2.60 4.50
N HIS A 105 1.56 -3.52 5.18
CA HIS A 105 2.02 -4.01 6.48
C HIS A 105 3.46 -4.57 6.44
N GLY A 106 3.90 -5.10 5.30
CA GLY A 106 5.29 -5.56 5.10
C GLY A 106 6.26 -4.47 4.64
N LEU A 107 5.77 -3.36 4.08
CA LEU A 107 6.60 -2.29 3.50
C LEU A 107 6.84 -1.15 4.48
N SER A 108 5.77 -0.54 4.99
CA SER A 108 5.84 0.62 5.87
C SER A 108 4.52 0.82 6.62
N GLN A 109 4.61 1.33 7.83
CA GLN A 109 3.47 1.78 8.65
C GLN A 109 3.58 3.26 9.04
N ASP A 110 4.59 3.96 8.53
CA ASP A 110 4.80 5.39 8.77
C ASP A 110 4.13 6.20 7.65
N CYS A 111 3.03 6.89 7.98
CA CYS A 111 2.31 7.72 7.02
C CYS A 111 3.16 8.86 6.45
N GLY A 112 4.03 9.47 7.27
CA GLY A 112 4.88 10.58 6.83
C GLY A 112 5.88 10.11 5.77
N GLU A 113 6.50 8.96 6.01
CA GLU A 113 7.42 8.36 5.05
C GLU A 113 6.71 7.92 3.77
N ILE A 114 5.55 7.26 3.90
CA ILE A 114 4.75 6.86 2.73
C ILE A 114 4.42 8.08 1.87
N MET A 115 3.91 9.16 2.47
CA MET A 115 3.57 10.34 1.67
C MET A 115 4.78 11.04 1.04
N ARG A 116 5.92 11.10 1.75
CA ARG A 116 7.17 11.62 1.17
C ARG A 116 7.48 10.88 -0.14
N ILE A 117 7.35 9.56 -0.11
CA ILE A 117 7.58 8.68 -1.26
C ILE A 117 6.53 8.96 -2.36
N LEU A 118 5.25 9.00 -2.01
CA LEU A 118 4.15 9.19 -2.97
C LEU A 118 4.22 10.53 -3.72
N ARG A 119 4.81 11.58 -3.12
CA ARG A 119 5.03 12.87 -3.78
C ARG A 119 5.99 12.81 -4.97
N ALA A 120 6.79 11.76 -5.08
CA ALA A 120 7.64 11.54 -6.25
C ALA A 120 6.87 10.99 -7.47
N SER A 121 5.65 10.49 -7.28
CA SER A 121 4.82 9.98 -8.37
C SER A 121 4.29 11.11 -9.24
N GLN A 122 4.21 10.86 -10.55
CA GLN A 122 3.58 11.77 -11.52
C GLN A 122 2.09 11.47 -11.74
N VAL A 123 1.63 10.29 -11.31
CA VAL A 123 0.25 9.82 -11.52
C VAL A 123 -0.59 9.87 -10.24
N LEU A 124 0.01 10.22 -9.11
CA LEU A 124 -0.66 10.41 -7.83
C LEU A 124 -0.59 11.88 -7.40
N SER A 125 -1.62 12.32 -6.69
CA SER A 125 -1.65 13.61 -6.02
C SER A 125 -1.80 13.39 -4.51
N VAL A 126 -0.98 14.09 -3.72
CA VAL A 126 -0.91 13.96 -2.26
C VAL A 126 -1.19 15.30 -1.62
N GLU A 127 -2.02 15.31 -0.59
CA GLU A 127 -2.34 16.50 0.22
C GLU A 127 -2.18 16.20 1.72
N GLY A 128 -1.94 17.24 2.52
CA GLY A 128 -1.78 17.13 3.97
C GLY A 128 -0.40 16.61 4.40
N GLU A 129 -0.28 16.32 5.70
CA GLU A 129 0.92 15.79 6.34
C GLU A 129 0.59 14.66 7.35
N GLY A 130 1.51 13.71 7.57
CA GLY A 130 1.40 12.67 8.60
C GLY A 130 0.14 11.80 8.52
N GLU A 131 -0.52 11.57 9.65
CA GLU A 131 -1.70 10.68 9.74
C GLU A 131 -2.95 11.20 9.00
N GLU A 132 -3.02 12.50 8.76
CA GLU A 132 -4.09 13.15 7.98
C GLU A 132 -3.75 13.26 6.50
N GLY A 133 -2.66 12.63 6.06
CA GLY A 133 -2.28 12.53 4.66
C GLY A 133 -3.37 11.95 3.79
N LEU A 134 -3.60 12.59 2.64
CA LEU A 134 -4.58 12.20 1.65
C LEU A 134 -3.88 11.89 0.33
N VAL A 135 -4.36 10.88 -0.41
CA VAL A 135 -3.87 10.54 -1.74
C VAL A 135 -5.01 10.26 -2.71
N ARG A 136 -4.83 10.64 -3.97
CA ARG A 136 -5.70 10.22 -5.10
C ARG A 136 -4.88 9.98 -6.36
N GLY A 137 -5.47 9.28 -7.32
CA GLY A 137 -4.98 9.30 -8.70
C GLY A 137 -5.18 10.70 -9.32
N VAL A 138 -4.22 11.14 -10.13
CA VAL A 138 -4.37 12.35 -10.95
C VAL A 138 -5.54 12.16 -11.92
N GLU A 139 -5.61 10.98 -12.54
CA GLU A 139 -6.76 10.51 -13.32
C GLU A 139 -7.69 9.63 -12.46
N ASP A 140 -9.00 9.77 -12.64
CA ASP A 140 -10.00 8.95 -11.94
C ASP A 140 -10.26 7.65 -12.70
N HIS A 141 -9.64 6.57 -12.25
CA HIS A 141 -9.84 5.22 -12.78
C HIS A 141 -10.95 4.43 -12.06
N SER A 142 -11.83 5.08 -11.29
CA SER A 142 -12.89 4.36 -10.55
C SER A 142 -14.04 3.86 -11.42
N PHE A 143 -14.14 4.34 -12.66
CA PHE A 143 -15.21 4.01 -13.60
C PHE A 143 -15.04 2.62 -14.19
N ARG A 144 -16.15 1.86 -14.25
CA ARG A 144 -16.19 0.63 -15.04
C ARG A 144 -16.50 0.94 -16.50
N PRO A 145 -16.03 0.10 -17.45
CA PRO A 145 -16.51 0.15 -18.82
C PRO A 145 -18.05 0.08 -18.85
N GLY A 146 -18.70 1.08 -19.45
CA GLY A 146 -20.15 1.16 -19.58
C GLY A 146 -20.91 1.77 -18.39
N GLU A 147 -20.21 2.23 -17.34
CA GLU A 147 -20.83 2.95 -16.22
C GLU A 147 -21.14 4.40 -16.63
N THR A 148 -22.39 4.86 -16.45
CA THR A 148 -22.77 6.24 -16.78
C THR A 148 -22.49 7.19 -15.61
N ALA A 149 -22.36 8.49 -15.90
CA ALA A 149 -22.19 9.52 -14.86
C ALA A 149 -23.34 9.50 -13.84
N ASP A 150 -24.58 9.27 -14.29
CA ASP A 150 -25.75 9.17 -13.41
C ASP A 150 -25.67 7.99 -12.44
N MET A 151 -25.15 6.84 -12.90
CA MET A 151 -24.95 5.68 -12.02
C MET A 151 -23.95 5.99 -10.91
N VAL A 152 -22.87 6.71 -11.26
CA VAL A 152 -21.86 7.13 -10.28
C VAL A 152 -22.42 8.17 -9.32
N ALA A 153 -23.17 9.15 -9.81
CA ALA A 153 -23.80 10.17 -8.98
C ALA A 153 -24.77 9.56 -7.94
N ARG A 154 -25.61 8.61 -8.36
CA ARG A 154 -26.49 7.86 -7.44
C ARG A 154 -25.71 7.09 -6.38
N GLN A 155 -24.59 6.48 -6.77
CA GLN A 155 -23.74 5.78 -5.81
C GLN A 155 -23.11 6.74 -4.79
N GLN A 156 -22.64 7.91 -5.23
CA GLN A 156 -22.09 8.93 -4.34
C GLN A 156 -23.14 9.46 -3.38
N GLU A 157 -24.36 9.69 -3.86
CA GLU A 157 -25.48 10.12 -3.02
C GLU A 157 -25.80 9.07 -1.95
N GLY A 158 -25.87 7.79 -2.33
CA GLY A 158 -26.08 6.69 -1.38
C GLY A 158 -24.96 6.59 -0.33
N LEU A 159 -23.69 6.75 -0.75
CA LEU A 159 -22.56 6.76 0.17
C LEU A 159 -22.59 7.97 1.12
N ALA A 160 -22.96 9.16 0.63
CA ALA A 160 -23.09 10.36 1.45
C ALA A 160 -24.21 10.21 2.50
N LYS A 161 -25.34 9.62 2.14
CA LYS A 161 -26.44 9.33 3.08
C LYS A 161 -26.04 8.30 4.14
N LEU A 162 -25.33 7.25 3.74
CA LEU A 162 -24.75 6.29 4.70
C LEU A 162 -23.77 6.95 5.66
N ALA A 163 -22.90 7.82 5.17
CA ALA A 163 -21.96 8.57 6.00
C ALA A 163 -22.68 9.54 6.97
N ALA A 164 -23.84 10.08 6.56
CA ALA A 164 -24.71 10.91 7.39
C ALA A 164 -25.58 10.11 8.39
N GLY A 165 -25.51 8.78 8.38
CA GLY A 165 -26.29 7.93 9.28
C GLY A 165 -27.75 7.70 8.85
N ASP A 166 -28.09 7.95 7.58
CA ASP A 166 -29.41 7.66 7.00
C ASP A 166 -29.32 6.45 6.04
N PRO A 167 -29.39 5.22 6.56
CA PRO A 167 -29.36 4.02 5.74
C PRO A 167 -30.67 3.79 4.95
N ALA A 168 -31.79 4.40 5.36
CA ALA A 168 -33.09 4.24 4.68
C ALA A 168 -33.15 5.03 3.38
N GLY A 169 -32.47 6.18 3.30
CA GLY A 169 -32.34 6.97 2.07
C GLY A 169 -31.28 6.47 1.08
N ALA A 170 -30.52 5.43 1.43
CA ALA A 170 -29.38 4.92 0.66
C ALA A 170 -29.72 3.76 -0.31
N THR A 171 -30.96 3.29 -0.33
CA THR A 171 -31.46 2.21 -1.21
C THR A 171 -31.96 2.73 -2.56
#